data_AF-A0A4U5M7H3-F1
#
_entry.id   AF-A0A4U5M7H3-F1
#
_cell.length_a   1.000
_cell.length_b   1.000
_cell.length_c   1.000
_cell.angle_alpha   90.00
_cell.angle_beta   90.00
_cell.angle_gamma   90.00
#
_symmetry.space_group_name_H-M   'P 1'
#
loop_
_entity.id
_entity.type
_entity.pdbx_description
1 polymer ?
#
loop_
_entity_poly.entity_id
_entity_poly.type
_entity_poly.pdbx_seq_one_letter_code
_entity_poly.pdbx_strand_id
1 'polypeptide(L)'
;MWTRVGILLLTYSTQSNLASATVSEWGDDFITFNLTPFMPAPFRYFLSQMSVEDLHDLANVRRILCEQVRTGNISPGAYVEGSYFPDLHFLNVLYEVNMDSPLFGWQNASFETNQQLPNFVSSKNDYTLIKLSNMCTEFYEAFMYHNGYHISYFLLHYLHMRNGLGEARMAVRKLFPRCEKLAQVREVELFYKQQRGQDPKSRRVLKQFMTLLKWLQFNGLLKHI
;
A
#
# COMPACT_ATOMS: atom_id res chain seq x y z
N MET A 1 9.20 -45.11 -4.54
CA MET A 1 8.28 -45.96 -5.32
C MET A 1 7.20 -46.49 -4.38
N TRP A 2 6.11 -45.75 -4.16
CA TRP A 2 4.80 -46.22 -3.65
C TRP A 2 3.73 -45.22 -4.13
N THR A 3 2.63 -45.79 -4.59
CA THR A 3 1.54 -45.27 -5.43
C THR A 3 0.33 -44.81 -4.61
N ARG A 4 -0.50 -43.91 -5.17
CA ARG A 4 -1.99 -43.97 -5.27
C ARG A 4 -2.52 -42.70 -5.96
N VAL A 5 -3.02 -42.77 -7.21
CA VAL A 5 -4.44 -42.93 -7.59
C VAL A 5 -5.30 -41.84 -6.92
N GLY A 6 -5.79 -40.78 -7.58
CA GLY A 6 -6.52 -40.71 -8.85
C GLY A 6 -8.01 -40.56 -8.53
N ILE A 7 -8.60 -39.38 -8.74
CA ILE A 7 -10.03 -39.14 -9.04
C ILE A 7 -10.12 -37.85 -9.86
N LEU A 8 -10.55 -38.03 -11.10
CA LEU A 8 -11.07 -37.01 -12.01
C LEU A 8 -12.51 -36.71 -11.56
N LEU A 9 -12.85 -35.46 -11.28
CA LEU A 9 -14.25 -35.01 -11.23
C LEU A 9 -14.37 -33.77 -12.10
N LEU A 10 -14.80 -34.02 -13.34
CA LEU A 10 -15.41 -33.02 -14.21
C LEU A 10 -16.78 -32.66 -13.61
N THR A 11 -16.89 -31.46 -13.07
CA THR A 11 -18.19 -30.81 -12.87
C THR A 11 -18.20 -29.53 -13.67
N TYR A 12 -18.83 -29.60 -14.85
CA TYR A 12 -19.33 -28.42 -15.53
C TYR A 12 -20.39 -27.79 -14.64
N SER A 13 -20.07 -26.68 -13.98
CA SER A 13 -21.08 -25.77 -13.42
C SER A 13 -21.16 -24.56 -14.33
N THR A 14 -22.24 -24.46 -15.09
CA THR A 14 -22.69 -23.21 -15.71
C THR A 14 -22.98 -22.21 -14.59
N GLN A 15 -22.02 -21.35 -14.26
CA GLN A 15 -22.28 -20.19 -13.41
C GLN A 15 -22.99 -19.15 -14.26
N SER A 16 -24.28 -18.99 -13.97
CA SER A 16 -25.06 -17.85 -14.40
C SER A 16 -24.41 -16.57 -13.87
N ASN A 17 -23.95 -15.72 -14.80
CA ASN A 17 -23.55 -14.34 -14.53
C ASN A 17 -24.76 -13.53 -14.06
N LEU A 18 -25.08 -13.62 -12.78
CA LEU A 18 -25.79 -12.56 -12.08
C LEU A 18 -24.73 -11.60 -11.57
N ALA A 19 -24.53 -10.50 -12.31
CA ALA A 19 -23.77 -9.36 -11.86
C ALA A 19 -24.45 -8.78 -10.60
N SER A 20 -24.11 -9.35 -9.45
CA SER A 20 -24.30 -8.71 -8.16
C SER A 20 -23.54 -7.40 -8.21
N ALA A 21 -24.25 -6.28 -8.28
CA ALA A 21 -23.66 -4.97 -8.03
C ALA A 21 -23.08 -5.00 -6.62
N THR A 22 -21.79 -5.31 -6.51
CA THR A 22 -21.05 -5.31 -5.27
C THR A 22 -21.07 -3.89 -4.74
N VAL A 23 -21.76 -3.70 -3.61
CA VAL A 23 -21.73 -2.45 -2.85
C VAL A 23 -20.26 -2.19 -2.52
N SER A 24 -19.72 -1.05 -2.97
CA SER A 24 -18.33 -0.66 -2.66
C SER A 24 -18.13 -0.68 -1.14
N GLU A 25 -17.23 -1.53 -0.65
CA GLU A 25 -16.88 -1.52 0.76
C GLU A 25 -16.03 -0.27 1.04
N TRP A 26 -16.22 0.33 2.21
CA TRP A 26 -15.40 1.48 2.58
C TRP A 26 -13.92 1.11 2.52
N GLY A 27 -13.15 1.96 1.84
CA GLY A 27 -11.70 1.84 1.72
C GLY A 27 -11.22 1.46 0.33
N ASP A 28 -12.12 1.00 -0.54
CA ASP A 28 -11.78 0.53 -1.89
C ASP A 28 -11.74 1.69 -2.91
N ASP A 29 -12.48 2.77 -2.63
CA ASP A 29 -12.53 3.95 -3.48
C ASP A 29 -11.24 4.80 -3.41
N PHE A 30 -10.87 5.39 -4.54
CA PHE A 30 -9.81 6.39 -4.65
C PHE A 30 -10.08 7.60 -3.72
N ILE A 31 -9.04 8.12 -3.06
CA ILE A 31 -9.18 9.26 -2.14
C ILE A 31 -8.23 10.41 -2.47
N THR A 32 -8.57 11.61 -2.00
CA THR A 32 -7.80 12.85 -2.20
C THR A 32 -6.77 13.14 -1.09
N PHE A 33 -6.49 12.17 -0.22
CA PHE A 33 -5.51 12.36 0.85
C PHE A 33 -4.10 12.38 0.26
N ASN A 34 -3.31 13.41 0.58
CA ASN A 34 -1.98 13.54 0.00
C ASN A 34 -0.98 12.62 0.74
N LEU A 35 -0.72 11.44 0.16
CA LEU A 35 0.27 10.50 0.68
C LEU A 35 1.72 10.97 0.47
N THR A 36 1.98 11.85 -0.51
CA THR A 36 3.33 12.22 -0.98
C THR A 36 4.30 12.64 0.13
N PRO A 37 3.92 13.47 1.12
CA PRO A 37 4.83 13.86 2.19
C PRO A 37 5.38 12.66 2.97
N PHE A 38 4.57 11.60 3.12
CA PHE A 38 4.86 10.43 3.93
C PHE A 38 5.69 9.36 3.21
N MET A 39 5.92 9.53 1.90
CA MET A 39 6.68 8.56 1.11
C MET A 39 8.19 8.62 1.42
N PRO A 40 8.92 7.51 1.21
CA PRO A 40 10.39 7.51 1.20
C PRO A 40 10.96 8.51 0.19
N ALA A 41 12.18 8.98 0.43
CA ALA A 41 12.82 10.00 -0.39
C ALA A 41 12.88 9.64 -1.89
N PRO A 42 13.23 8.40 -2.31
CA PRO A 42 13.24 8.03 -3.72
C PRO A 42 11.89 8.23 -4.41
N PHE A 43 10.77 7.87 -3.76
CA PHE A 43 9.43 8.05 -4.32
C PHE A 43 9.03 9.51 -4.43
N ARG A 44 9.38 10.34 -3.43
CA ARG A 44 9.10 11.78 -3.50
C ARG A 44 9.88 12.44 -4.64
N TYR A 45 11.15 12.06 -4.80
CA TYR A 45 11.98 12.54 -5.89
C TYR A 45 11.42 12.10 -7.25
N PHE A 46 11.07 10.82 -7.39
CA PHE A 46 10.44 10.27 -8.57
C PHE A 46 9.16 11.04 -8.96
N LEU A 47 8.23 11.20 -8.01
CA LEU A 47 7.00 11.96 -8.24
C LEU A 47 7.26 13.45 -8.54
N SER A 48 8.35 14.05 -8.04
CA SER A 48 8.66 15.45 -8.33
C SER A 48 9.24 15.68 -9.73
N GLN A 49 9.66 14.61 -10.43
CA GLN A 49 10.11 14.70 -11.83
C GLN A 49 8.95 14.58 -12.82
N MET A 50 7.74 14.24 -12.35
CA MET A 50 6.58 14.01 -13.21
C MET A 50 5.96 15.33 -13.70
N SER A 51 5.52 15.33 -14.95
CA SER A 51 4.66 16.38 -15.48
C SER A 51 3.24 16.29 -14.91
N VAL A 52 2.41 17.28 -15.23
CA VAL A 52 0.99 17.26 -14.86
C VAL A 52 0.26 16.11 -15.56
N GLU A 53 0.61 15.84 -16.81
CA GLU A 53 0.09 14.76 -17.63
C GLU A 53 0.47 13.39 -17.03
N ASP A 54 1.71 13.20 -16.62
CA ASP A 54 2.16 11.96 -15.96
C ASP A 54 1.39 11.68 -14.66
N LEU A 55 1.11 12.73 -13.88
CA LEU A 55 0.32 12.61 -12.65
C LEU A 55 -1.16 12.30 -12.94
N HIS A 56 -1.68 12.77 -14.08
CA HIS A 56 -3.01 12.42 -14.55
C HIS A 56 -3.08 10.95 -14.97
N ASP A 57 -2.09 10.47 -15.72
CA ASP A 57 -1.95 9.07 -16.08
C ASP A 57 -1.87 8.18 -14.83
N LEU A 58 -1.10 8.58 -13.82
CA LEU A 58 -1.01 7.85 -12.55
C LEU A 58 -2.38 7.75 -11.85
N ALA A 59 -3.16 8.84 -11.85
CA ALA A 59 -4.51 8.83 -11.29
C ALA A 59 -5.44 7.90 -12.09
N ASN A 60 -5.33 7.89 -13.42
CA ASN A 60 -6.11 6.99 -14.27
C ASN A 60 -5.75 5.51 -14.05
N VAL A 61 -4.45 5.19 -13.98
CA VAL A 61 -3.94 3.84 -13.66
C VAL A 61 -4.49 3.36 -12.31
N ARG A 62 -4.39 4.19 -11.26
CA ARG A 62 -4.95 3.89 -9.92
C ARG A 62 -6.44 3.60 -9.96
N ARG A 63 -7.20 4.40 -10.72
CA ARG A 63 -8.64 4.22 -10.89
C ARG A 63 -8.96 2.87 -11.57
N ILE A 64 -8.26 2.52 -12.65
CA ILE A 64 -8.43 1.24 -13.34
C ILE A 64 -8.07 0.08 -12.42
N LEU A 65 -6.95 0.18 -11.71
CA LEU A 65 -6.48 -0.84 -10.76
C LEU A 65 -7.54 -1.14 -9.68
N CYS A 66 -8.08 -0.09 -9.04
CA CYS A 66 -9.13 -0.27 -8.02
C CYS A 66 -10.40 -0.89 -8.61
N GLU A 67 -10.79 -0.49 -9.82
CA GLU A 67 -11.97 -1.04 -10.49
C GLU A 67 -11.80 -2.53 -10.87
N GLN A 68 -10.63 -2.92 -11.36
CA GLN A 68 -10.32 -4.32 -11.67
C GLN A 68 -10.33 -5.19 -10.40
N VAL A 69 -9.78 -4.70 -9.29
CA VAL A 69 -9.90 -5.40 -7.99
C VAL A 69 -11.34 -5.52 -7.53
N ARG A 70 -12.12 -4.43 -7.61
CA ARG A 70 -13.53 -4.40 -7.16
C ARG A 70 -14.43 -5.34 -7.95
N THR A 71 -14.19 -5.45 -9.26
CA THR A 71 -14.97 -6.30 -10.17
C THR A 71 -14.44 -7.73 -10.26
N GLY A 72 -13.26 -8.00 -9.69
CA GLY A 72 -12.55 -9.28 -9.86
C GLY A 72 -11.99 -9.48 -11.27
N ASN A 73 -12.06 -8.47 -12.15
CA ASN A 73 -11.53 -8.52 -13.50
C ASN A 73 -10.02 -8.20 -13.52
N ILE A 74 -9.25 -8.99 -12.79
CA ILE A 74 -7.80 -8.83 -12.64
C ILE A 74 -7.11 -9.63 -13.76
N SER A 75 -6.17 -8.99 -14.46
CA SER A 75 -5.38 -9.64 -15.51
C SER A 75 -4.65 -10.89 -14.97
N PRO A 76 -4.64 -12.03 -15.70
CA PRO A 76 -3.88 -13.22 -15.32
C PRO A 76 -2.39 -12.94 -15.09
N GLY A 77 -1.83 -11.93 -15.76
CA GLY A 77 -0.44 -11.52 -15.57
C GLY A 77 -0.15 -10.93 -14.18
N ALA A 78 -1.18 -10.66 -13.36
CA ALA A 78 -1.02 -10.26 -11.96
C ALA A 78 -0.82 -11.45 -11.00
N TYR A 79 -0.85 -12.68 -11.52
CA TYR A 79 -0.74 -13.89 -10.71
C TYR A 79 0.50 -14.71 -11.07
N VAL A 80 1.22 -15.17 -10.05
CA VAL A 80 2.32 -16.14 -10.19
C VAL A 80 2.00 -17.33 -9.30
N GLU A 81 1.94 -18.53 -9.89
CA GLU A 81 1.61 -19.77 -9.18
C GLU A 81 0.29 -19.67 -8.37
N GLY A 82 -0.71 -18.95 -8.90
CA GLY A 82 -2.00 -18.74 -8.26
C GLY A 82 -2.03 -17.69 -7.15
N SER A 83 -0.89 -17.09 -6.81
CA SER A 83 -0.79 -16.00 -5.84
C SER A 83 -0.88 -14.65 -6.55
N TYR A 84 -1.61 -13.71 -5.95
CA TYR A 84 -1.81 -12.36 -6.48
C TYR A 84 -0.66 -11.41 -6.09
N PHE A 85 -0.18 -10.62 -7.05
CA PHE A 85 0.93 -9.68 -6.90
C PHE A 85 0.52 -8.26 -7.33
N PRO A 86 0.33 -7.31 -6.37
CA PRO A 86 -0.11 -5.94 -6.68
C PRO A 86 0.81 -5.16 -7.61
N ASP A 87 2.12 -5.39 -7.53
CA ASP A 87 3.13 -4.76 -8.39
C ASP A 87 3.01 -5.22 -9.85
N LEU A 88 2.81 -6.52 -10.08
CA LEU A 88 2.56 -7.04 -11.42
C LEU A 88 1.23 -6.53 -11.98
N HIS A 89 0.19 -6.44 -11.14
CA HIS A 89 -1.08 -5.86 -11.55
C HIS A 89 -0.92 -4.39 -11.96
N PHE A 90 -0.22 -3.59 -11.16
CA PHE A 90 0.06 -2.19 -11.47
C PHE A 90 0.85 -2.03 -12.78
N LEU A 91 1.85 -2.89 -13.02
CA LEU A 91 2.60 -2.91 -14.28
C LEU A 91 1.72 -3.26 -15.47
N ASN A 92 0.84 -4.25 -15.35
CA ASN A 92 -0.07 -4.63 -16.43
C ASN A 92 -0.99 -3.47 -16.81
N VAL A 93 -1.58 -2.79 -15.81
CA VAL A 93 -2.42 -1.60 -16.06
C VAL A 93 -1.59 -0.47 -16.66
N LEU A 94 -0.33 -0.27 -16.24
CA LEU A 94 0.55 0.71 -16.86
C LEU A 94 0.81 0.43 -18.33
N TYR A 95 1.10 -0.83 -18.69
CA TYR A 95 1.28 -1.23 -20.09
C TYR A 95 0.02 -1.01 -20.92
N GLU A 96 -1.16 -1.23 -20.35
CA GLU A 96 -2.45 -0.99 -21.01
C GLU A 96 -2.73 0.51 -21.24
N VAL A 97 -2.32 1.37 -20.31
CA VAL A 97 -2.56 2.82 -20.39
C VAL A 97 -1.54 3.50 -21.30
N ASN A 98 -0.25 3.29 -21.04
CA ASN A 98 0.83 3.95 -21.75
C ASN A 98 2.17 3.21 -21.53
N MET A 99 2.63 2.47 -22.56
CA MET A 99 3.89 1.72 -22.50
C MET A 99 5.14 2.59 -22.35
N ASP A 100 5.09 3.84 -22.83
CA ASP A 100 6.22 4.77 -22.76
C ASP A 100 6.13 5.67 -21.51
N SER A 101 5.23 5.33 -20.57
CA SER A 101 4.98 6.16 -19.39
C SER A 101 6.22 6.28 -18.51
N PRO A 102 6.61 7.50 -18.09
CA PRO A 102 7.69 7.67 -17.10
C PRO A 102 7.32 7.05 -15.75
N LEU A 103 6.05 6.66 -15.54
CA LEU A 103 5.61 5.96 -14.35
C LEU A 103 6.38 4.67 -14.12
N PHE A 104 6.90 3.97 -15.14
CA PHE A 104 7.77 2.79 -14.95
C PHE A 104 9.00 3.07 -14.05
N GLY A 105 9.42 4.33 -13.92
CA GLY A 105 10.45 4.76 -12.97
C GLY A 105 10.14 4.44 -11.49
N TRP A 106 8.90 4.10 -11.15
CA TRP A 106 8.52 3.69 -9.79
C TRP A 106 9.30 2.45 -9.32
N GLN A 107 9.66 1.55 -10.26
CA GLN A 107 10.44 0.35 -9.95
C GLN A 107 11.85 0.70 -9.46
N ASN A 108 12.47 1.72 -10.07
CA ASN A 108 13.77 2.23 -9.62
C ASN A 108 13.65 2.86 -8.23
N ALA A 109 12.60 3.65 -7.99
CA ALA A 109 12.35 4.23 -6.66
C ALA A 109 12.11 3.15 -5.58
N SER A 110 11.42 2.06 -5.92
CA SER A 110 11.25 0.87 -5.07
C SER A 110 12.57 0.18 -4.78
N PHE A 111 13.36 -0.08 -5.83
CA PHE A 111 14.67 -0.69 -5.72
C PHE A 111 15.62 0.13 -4.84
N GLU A 112 15.73 1.43 -5.07
CA GLU A 112 16.54 2.35 -4.25
C GLU A 112 16.08 2.37 -2.78
N THR A 113 14.77 2.35 -2.55
CA THR A 113 14.22 2.27 -1.18
C THR A 113 14.63 0.97 -0.50
N ASN A 114 14.52 -0.16 -1.19
CA ASN A 114 14.90 -1.47 -0.66
C ASN A 114 16.41 -1.60 -0.43
N GLN A 115 17.24 -1.03 -1.30
CA GLN A 115 18.70 -1.00 -1.13
C GLN A 115 19.15 -0.22 0.11
N GLN A 116 18.34 0.71 0.60
CA GLN A 116 18.66 1.46 1.82
C GLN A 116 18.35 0.65 3.09
N LEU A 117 17.53 -0.42 3.03
CA LEU A 117 17.13 -1.18 4.21
C LEU A 117 18.31 -1.72 5.04
N PRO A 118 19.34 -2.34 4.43
CA PRO A 118 20.51 -2.81 5.17
C PRO A 118 21.26 -1.70 5.91
N ASN A 119 21.22 -0.45 5.41
CA ASN A 119 21.90 0.68 6.05
C ASN A 119 21.26 1.10 7.38
N PHE A 120 20.05 0.63 7.66
CA PHE A 120 19.31 0.97 8.87
C PHE A 120 19.41 -0.08 9.99
N VAL A 121 20.06 -1.22 9.74
CA VAL A 121 20.16 -2.35 10.68
C VAL A 121 21.62 -2.70 10.95
N SER A 122 21.95 -2.96 12.22
CA SER A 122 23.34 -3.17 12.68
C SER A 122 23.83 -4.62 12.51
N SER A 123 22.96 -5.56 12.18
CA SER A 123 23.32 -6.97 12.03
C SER A 123 22.44 -7.66 11.00
N LYS A 124 22.90 -8.81 10.50
CA LYS A 124 22.19 -9.78 9.63
C LYS A 124 20.96 -10.40 10.33
N ASN A 125 20.14 -9.58 10.98
CA ASN A 125 18.91 -10.00 11.62
C ASN A 125 17.83 -10.04 10.54
N ASP A 126 17.74 -11.18 9.87
CA ASP A 126 16.79 -11.44 8.79
C ASP A 126 15.35 -11.09 9.20
N TYR A 127 14.99 -11.30 10.48
CA TYR A 127 13.66 -10.95 10.97
C TYR A 127 13.38 -9.44 11.00
N THR A 128 14.39 -8.61 11.29
CA THR A 128 14.25 -7.15 11.20
C THR A 128 14.13 -6.70 9.76
N LEU A 129 14.91 -7.28 8.85
CA LEU A 129 14.81 -7.00 7.42
C LEU A 129 13.44 -7.42 6.86
N ILE A 130 12.92 -8.59 7.24
CA ILE A 130 11.56 -9.03 6.87
C ILE A 130 10.52 -8.02 7.33
N LYS A 131 10.60 -7.53 8.57
CA LYS A 131 9.68 -6.51 9.08
C LYS A 131 9.73 -5.20 8.29
N LEU A 132 10.93 -4.75 7.94
CA LEU A 132 11.11 -3.53 7.14
C LEU A 132 10.63 -3.73 5.70
N SER A 133 10.89 -4.90 5.12
CA SER A 133 10.38 -5.29 3.81
C SER A 133 8.85 -5.26 3.81
N ASN A 134 8.20 -5.87 4.81
CA ASN A 134 6.75 -5.85 4.94
C ASN A 134 6.23 -4.42 5.05
N MET A 135 6.85 -3.56 5.85
CA MET A 135 6.49 -2.14 5.94
C MET A 135 6.60 -1.43 4.58
N CYS A 136 7.60 -1.76 3.76
CA CYS A 136 7.74 -1.23 2.41
C CYS A 136 6.66 -1.77 1.47
N THR A 137 6.31 -3.06 1.58
CA THR A 137 5.17 -3.64 0.84
C THR A 137 3.87 -2.89 1.14
N GLU A 138 3.57 -2.64 2.42
CA GLU A 138 2.36 -1.87 2.80
C GLU A 138 2.38 -0.45 2.21
N PHE A 139 3.57 0.18 2.17
CA PHE A 139 3.75 1.47 1.51
C PHE A 139 3.52 1.38 0.00
N TYR A 140 4.09 0.39 -0.68
CA TYR A 140 3.95 0.24 -2.13
C TYR A 140 2.50 0.01 -2.52
N GLU A 141 1.76 -0.81 -1.77
CA GLU A 141 0.31 -0.96 -1.97
C GLU A 141 -0.42 0.37 -1.77
N ALA A 142 -0.10 1.14 -0.73
CA ALA A 142 -0.69 2.46 -0.52
C ALA A 142 -0.38 3.44 -1.67
N PHE A 143 0.80 3.34 -2.28
CA PHE A 143 1.17 4.09 -3.47
C PHE A 143 0.40 3.64 -4.72
N MET A 144 0.29 2.32 -4.96
CA MET A 144 -0.32 1.74 -6.17
C MET A 144 -1.83 1.88 -6.19
N TYR A 145 -2.51 1.68 -5.06
CA TYR A 145 -3.97 1.78 -4.98
C TYR A 145 -4.46 3.18 -4.64
N HIS A 146 -3.72 3.90 -3.78
CA HIS A 146 -4.07 5.24 -3.32
C HIS A 146 -5.53 5.36 -2.80
N ASN A 147 -5.99 4.33 -2.11
CA ASN A 147 -7.34 4.26 -1.58
C ASN A 147 -7.35 4.43 -0.04
N GLY A 148 -8.55 4.52 0.53
CA GLY A 148 -8.73 4.71 1.96
C GLY A 148 -8.11 3.60 2.80
N TYR A 149 -8.24 2.36 2.36
CA TYR A 149 -7.77 1.18 3.09
C TYR A 149 -6.24 1.16 3.17
N HIS A 150 -5.54 1.09 2.03
CA HIS A 150 -4.08 0.90 2.03
C HIS A 150 -3.35 2.10 2.63
N ILE A 151 -3.82 3.33 2.38
CA ILE A 151 -3.19 4.53 2.98
C ILE A 151 -3.31 4.51 4.51
N SER A 152 -4.52 4.27 5.03
CA SER A 152 -4.71 4.24 6.48
C SER A 152 -3.99 3.06 7.12
N TYR A 153 -3.96 1.92 6.45
CA TYR A 153 -3.27 0.73 6.93
C TYR A 153 -1.75 0.95 6.98
N PHE A 154 -1.13 1.44 5.90
CA PHE A 154 0.28 1.81 5.89
C PHE A 154 0.65 2.76 7.05
N LEU A 155 -0.09 3.86 7.20
CA LEU A 155 0.20 4.86 8.24
C LEU A 155 -0.04 4.32 9.65
N LEU A 156 -1.08 3.49 9.86
CA LEU A 156 -1.34 2.88 11.16
C LEU A 156 -0.31 1.76 11.47
N HIS A 157 0.10 1.01 10.46
CA HIS A 157 1.15 -0.01 10.56
C HIS A 157 2.49 0.63 10.93
N TYR A 158 2.80 1.81 10.36
CA TYR A 158 3.93 2.63 10.80
C TYR A 158 3.84 2.96 12.31
N LEU A 159 2.68 3.42 12.79
CA LEU A 159 2.46 3.74 14.20
C LEU A 159 2.66 2.53 15.10
N HIS A 160 2.27 1.34 14.65
CA HIS A 160 2.51 0.08 15.36
C HIS A 160 4.01 -0.24 15.43
N MET A 161 4.67 -0.24 14.27
CA MET A 161 6.10 -0.56 14.13
C MET A 161 7.00 0.39 14.93
N ARG A 162 6.73 1.70 14.90
CA ARG A 162 7.54 2.70 15.64
C ARG A 162 7.42 2.59 17.16
N ASN A 163 6.37 1.95 17.66
CA ASN A 163 6.09 1.79 19.09
C ASN A 163 6.53 0.41 19.62
N GLY A 164 7.04 -0.46 18.75
CA GLY A 164 7.65 -1.72 19.12
C GLY A 164 9.00 -1.58 19.82
N LEU A 165 9.66 -2.72 20.03
CA LEU A 165 11.00 -2.82 20.61
C LEU A 165 12.03 -3.23 19.54
N GLY A 166 13.30 -2.88 19.76
CA GLY A 166 14.42 -3.35 18.94
C GLY A 166 14.79 -2.47 17.74
N GLU A 167 15.71 -2.98 16.92
CA GLU A 167 16.31 -2.26 15.79
C GLU A 167 15.28 -1.85 14.72
N ALA A 168 14.26 -2.69 14.46
CA ALA A 168 13.20 -2.41 13.51
C ALA A 168 12.52 -1.06 13.75
N ARG A 169 12.32 -0.69 15.02
CA ARG A 169 11.74 0.61 15.41
C ARG A 169 12.64 1.78 15.04
N MET A 170 13.95 1.64 15.25
CA MET A 170 14.89 2.70 14.91
C MET A 170 15.00 2.84 13.39
N ALA A 171 15.04 1.71 12.69
CA ALA A 171 15.12 1.67 11.24
C ALA A 171 13.88 2.27 10.57
N VAL A 172 12.66 1.91 11.00
CA VAL A 172 11.43 2.45 10.38
C VAL A 172 11.31 3.96 10.56
N ARG A 173 11.74 4.50 11.71
CA ARG A 173 11.75 5.96 11.96
C ARG A 173 12.73 6.71 11.05
N LYS A 174 13.87 6.09 10.73
CA LYS A 174 14.86 6.64 9.79
C LYS A 174 14.37 6.56 8.34
N LEU A 175 13.71 5.47 7.98
CA LEU A 175 13.18 5.25 6.62
C LEU A 175 11.98 6.15 6.31
N PHE A 176 11.10 6.38 7.29
CA PHE A 176 9.88 7.20 7.12
C PHE A 176 9.87 8.40 8.08
N PRO A 177 10.79 9.37 7.94
CA PRO A 177 10.94 10.48 8.90
C PRO A 177 9.72 11.41 8.96
N ARG A 178 8.95 11.52 7.87
CA ARG A 178 7.71 12.32 7.83
C ARG A 178 6.54 11.60 8.49
N CYS A 179 6.51 10.27 8.47
CA CYS A 179 5.59 9.49 9.30
C CYS A 179 5.92 9.67 10.79
N GLU A 180 7.18 9.85 11.17
CA GLU A 180 7.53 10.18 12.56
C GLU A 180 6.97 11.53 12.98
N LYS A 181 6.98 12.55 12.10
CA LYS A 181 6.32 13.82 12.36
C LYS A 181 4.81 13.65 12.55
N LEU A 182 4.16 12.84 11.71
CA LEU A 182 2.73 12.51 11.87
C LEU A 182 2.44 11.86 13.23
N ALA A 183 3.31 10.93 13.65
CA ALA A 183 3.16 10.24 14.92
C ALA A 183 3.32 11.14 16.16
N GLN A 184 3.88 12.34 15.99
CA GLN A 184 4.02 13.36 17.03
C GLN A 184 2.82 14.33 17.07
N VAL A 185 1.92 14.28 16.09
CA VAL A 185 0.67 15.04 16.12
C VAL A 185 -0.21 14.48 17.26
N ARG A 186 -0.61 15.35 18.20
CA ARG A 186 -1.31 14.97 19.43
C ARG A 186 -2.54 14.10 19.17
N GLU A 187 -3.36 14.46 18.19
CA GLU A 187 -4.58 13.74 17.84
C GLU A 187 -4.28 12.33 17.31
N VAL A 188 -3.21 12.17 16.53
CA VAL A 188 -2.74 10.87 16.03
C VAL A 188 -2.26 10.00 17.18
N GLU A 189 -1.50 10.58 18.11
CA GLU A 189 -1.03 9.86 19.30
C GLU A 189 -2.20 9.41 20.19
N LEU A 190 -3.17 10.28 20.44
CA LEU A 190 -4.38 9.98 21.21
C LEU A 190 -5.20 8.88 20.54
N PHE A 191 -5.41 8.97 19.23
CA PHE A 191 -6.10 7.94 18.46
C PHE A 191 -5.40 6.59 18.61
N TYR A 192 -4.08 6.54 18.40
CA TYR A 192 -3.33 5.29 18.50
C TYR A 192 -3.39 4.67 19.90
N LYS A 193 -3.32 5.48 20.97
CA LYS A 193 -3.47 5.01 22.35
C LYS A 193 -4.85 4.42 22.61
N GLN A 194 -5.91 5.04 22.08
CA GLN A 194 -7.30 4.57 22.23
C GLN A 194 -7.57 3.27 21.48
N GLN A 195 -6.94 3.08 20.31
CA GLN A 195 -7.12 1.88 19.48
C GLN A 195 -6.11 0.77 19.79
N ARG A 196 -5.28 0.93 20.82
CA ARG A 196 -4.25 -0.05 21.18
C ARG A 196 -4.89 -1.40 21.53
N GLY A 197 -4.43 -2.47 20.87
CA GLY A 197 -4.94 -3.82 21.06
C GLY A 197 -6.09 -4.21 20.14
N GLN A 198 -6.61 -3.28 19.33
CA GLN A 198 -7.51 -3.64 18.24
C GLN A 198 -6.72 -4.19 17.05
N ASP A 199 -7.38 -4.98 16.22
CA ASP A 199 -6.81 -5.50 14.98
C ASP A 199 -6.44 -4.33 14.05
N PRO A 200 -5.15 -4.15 13.70
CA PRO A 200 -4.71 -3.07 12.81
C PRO A 200 -5.26 -3.20 11.38
N LYS A 201 -5.77 -4.38 10.98
CA LYS A 201 -6.43 -4.60 9.67
C LYS A 201 -7.93 -4.34 9.71
N SER A 202 -8.50 -3.98 10.86
CA SER A 202 -9.92 -3.71 11.00
C SER A 202 -10.36 -2.53 10.14
N ARG A 203 -11.21 -2.77 9.12
CA ARG A 203 -11.79 -1.71 8.28
C ARG A 203 -12.42 -0.59 9.10
N ARG A 204 -13.05 -0.90 10.25
CA ARG A 204 -13.63 0.11 11.16
C ARG A 204 -12.57 1.06 11.72
N VAL A 205 -11.47 0.51 12.24
CA VAL A 205 -10.36 1.30 12.82
C VAL A 205 -9.69 2.14 11.74
N LEU A 206 -9.41 1.52 10.60
CA LEU A 206 -8.84 2.18 9.43
C LEU A 206 -9.73 3.33 8.92
N LYS A 207 -11.05 3.16 8.94
CA LYS A 207 -12.02 4.21 8.60
C LYS A 207 -11.97 5.40 9.52
N GLN A 208 -11.93 5.14 10.83
CA GLN A 208 -11.83 6.20 11.83
C GLN A 208 -10.49 6.92 11.69
N PHE A 209 -9.41 6.19 11.45
CA PHE A 209 -8.09 6.78 11.28
C PHE A 209 -8.00 7.64 10.02
N MET A 210 -8.52 7.17 8.89
CA MET A 210 -8.59 7.95 7.65
C MET A 210 -9.44 9.22 7.82
N THR A 211 -10.55 9.13 8.55
CA THR A 211 -11.38 10.31 8.87
C THR A 211 -10.56 11.36 9.64
N LEU A 212 -9.80 10.92 10.65
CA LEU A 212 -8.89 11.79 11.39
C LEU A 212 -7.83 12.43 10.47
N LEU A 213 -7.17 11.64 9.62
CA LEU A 213 -6.14 12.12 8.71
C LEU A 213 -6.67 13.18 7.75
N LYS A 214 -7.86 12.97 7.18
CA LYS A 214 -8.53 13.96 6.32
C LYS A 214 -8.87 15.24 7.09
N TRP A 215 -9.36 15.12 8.32
CA TRP A 215 -9.64 16.28 9.18
C TRP A 215 -8.35 17.07 9.49
N LEU A 216 -7.25 16.39 9.81
CA LEU A 216 -5.95 17.03 10.05
C LEU A 216 -5.43 17.76 8.80
N GLN A 217 -5.55 17.14 7.61
CA GLN A 217 -5.17 17.75 6.35
C GLN A 217 -6.03 19.00 6.05
N PHE A 218 -7.35 18.90 6.21
CA PHE A 218 -8.29 19.99 5.98
C PHE A 218 -8.02 21.21 6.88
N ASN A 219 -7.74 20.98 8.17
CA ASN A 219 -7.40 22.03 9.13
C ASN A 219 -5.96 22.56 8.97
N GLY A 220 -5.21 22.07 8.00
CA GLY A 220 -3.83 22.48 7.76
C GLY A 220 -2.83 22.05 8.84
N LEU A 221 -3.24 21.14 9.73
CA LEU A 221 -2.40 20.65 10.82
C LEU A 221 -1.26 19.75 10.33
N LEU A 222 -1.34 19.29 9.07
CA LEU A 222 -0.26 18.51 8.43
C LEU A 222 0.67 19.36 7.55
N LYS A 223 0.46 20.68 7.43
CA LYS A 223 1.23 21.55 6.50
C LYS A 223 2.73 21.65 6.82
N HIS A 224 3.12 21.34 8.06
CA HIS A 224 4.52 21.40 8.52
C HIS A 224 5.28 20.07 8.30
N ILE A 225 4.56 19.03 7.85
CA ILE A 225 5.11 17.73 7.48
C ILE A 225 5.44 17.76 6.00
#